data_AF-A0A968MW85-F1
#
_entry.id   AF-A0A968MW85-F1
#
_cell.length_a   1.000
_cell.length_b   1.000
_cell.length_c   1.000
_cell.angle_alpha   90.00
_cell.angle_beta   90.00
_cell.angle_gamma   90.00
#
_symmetry.space_group_name_H-M   'P 1'
#
loop_
_entity.id
_entity.type
_entity.pdbx_description
1 polymer ?
#
loop_
_entity_poly.entity_id
_entity_poly.type
_entity_poly.pdbx_seq_one_letter_code
_entity_poly.pdbx_strand_id
1 'polypeptide(L)'
;MKNRHQYKVIPFKGSHLNASLQNDLMTPVAPVYLWILSAIAIGILVIACLNFINISIANSARKYLVSGIKKVHGASRRSLIQEIFAEMSFIVIISLLLALAGIFYFLPSFNTLLGKAITFNFTDPVLWFGLLLIGLFTIVFSSLYPALALSRPSPVKVMLNKKIRLSSEMNFQKGFVVLQFSITTVL
;
A
#
# COMPACT_ATOMS: atom_id res chain seq x y z
N MET A 1 14.12 41.06 -49.73
CA MET A 1 13.16 39.93 -49.63
C MET A 1 13.85 38.77 -48.92
N LYS A 2 13.52 38.48 -47.66
CA LYS A 2 14.27 37.52 -46.81
C LYS A 2 13.28 36.65 -46.03
N ASN A 3 12.81 35.57 -46.64
CA ASN A 3 12.06 34.52 -45.95
C ASN A 3 13.02 33.39 -45.57
N ARG A 4 13.46 33.37 -44.31
CA ARG A 4 14.13 32.20 -43.74
C ARG A 4 13.07 31.27 -43.17
N HIS A 5 12.85 30.13 -43.82
CA HIS A 5 12.14 29.01 -43.20
C HIS A 5 12.98 28.47 -42.04
N GLN A 6 12.59 28.80 -40.81
CA GLN A 6 13.19 28.22 -39.62
C GLN A 6 12.52 26.88 -39.33
N TYR A 7 13.21 25.79 -39.67
CA TYR A 7 12.83 24.45 -39.24
C TYR A 7 13.24 24.29 -37.77
N LYS A 8 12.25 24.37 -36.88
CA LYS A 8 12.44 24.09 -35.45
C LYS A 8 12.36 22.58 -35.25
N VAL A 9 13.51 21.92 -35.29
CA VAL A 9 13.63 20.51 -34.91
C VAL A 9 13.35 20.38 -33.42
N ILE A 10 12.23 19.75 -33.09
CA ILE A 10 11.80 19.45 -31.72
C ILE A 10 12.29 18.02 -31.41
N PRO A 11 13.00 17.79 -30.30
CA PRO A 11 13.51 16.48 -29.97
C PRO A 11 12.35 15.50 -29.70
N PHE A 12 12.44 14.31 -30.28
CA PHE A 12 11.43 13.24 -30.26
C PHE A 12 11.15 12.62 -28.87
N LYS A 13 11.78 13.13 -27.80
CA LYS A 13 11.73 12.54 -26.45
C LYS A 13 10.72 13.20 -25.50
N GLY A 14 9.69 13.85 -26.05
CA GLY A 14 8.68 14.58 -25.27
C GLY A 14 7.40 14.99 -26.02
N SER A 15 7.15 14.43 -27.21
CA SER A 15 5.99 14.81 -28.04
C SER A 15 4.64 14.31 -27.49
N HIS A 16 4.62 13.36 -26.54
CA HIS A 16 3.39 12.91 -25.88
C HIS A 16 2.85 13.90 -24.83
N LEU A 17 3.61 14.95 -24.47
CA LEU A 17 3.29 15.87 -23.38
C LEU A 17 2.87 17.27 -23.84
N ASN A 18 3.08 17.63 -25.11
CA ASN A 18 2.80 18.97 -25.61
C ASN A 18 1.55 18.99 -26.50
N ALA A 19 0.44 19.46 -25.93
CA ALA A 19 -0.89 19.56 -26.54
C ALA A 19 -1.02 20.63 -27.64
N SER A 20 0.09 21.14 -28.18
CA SER A 20 0.07 22.36 -28.99
C SER A 20 0.18 22.14 -30.49
N LEU A 21 0.31 20.91 -30.97
CA LEU A 21 0.38 20.65 -32.40
C LEU A 21 -0.46 19.43 -32.79
N GLN A 22 -1.40 19.72 -33.69
CA GLN A 22 -1.84 18.84 -34.75
C GLN A 22 -3.09 18.00 -34.47
N ASN A 23 -4.24 18.67 -34.63
CA ASN A 23 -5.44 18.20 -35.32
C ASN A 23 -5.48 16.68 -35.63
N ASP A 24 -6.40 15.98 -34.95
CA ASP A 24 -7.57 15.34 -35.58
C ASP A 24 -7.92 13.87 -35.19
N LEU A 25 -7.28 13.19 -34.23
CA LEU A 25 -7.71 11.81 -33.87
C LEU A 25 -7.65 11.39 -32.39
N MET A 26 -7.20 12.23 -31.46
CA MET A 26 -7.12 11.86 -30.05
C MET A 26 -7.44 13.08 -29.19
N THR A 27 -8.47 13.01 -28.35
CA THR A 27 -8.68 14.00 -27.29
C THR A 27 -7.44 14.01 -26.39
N PRO A 28 -6.66 15.11 -26.34
CA PRO A 28 -5.48 15.15 -25.49
C PRO A 28 -5.96 15.15 -24.04
N VAL A 29 -5.75 14.05 -23.32
CA VAL A 29 -5.83 14.06 -21.87
C VAL A 29 -4.69 14.96 -21.43
N ALA A 30 -5.01 16.14 -20.88
CA ALA A 30 -3.99 17.04 -20.36
C ALA A 30 -3.09 16.24 -19.40
N PRO A 31 -1.76 16.34 -19.51
CA PRO A 31 -0.84 15.53 -18.69
C PRO A 31 -1.10 15.72 -17.19
N VAL A 32 -1.67 16.86 -16.81
CA VAL A 32 -2.20 17.17 -15.47
C VAL A 32 -3.15 16.09 -14.92
N TYR A 33 -4.04 15.52 -15.74
CA TYR A 33 -4.99 14.50 -15.28
C TYR A 33 -4.29 13.19 -14.87
N LEU A 34 -3.23 12.80 -15.59
CA LEU A 34 -2.42 11.63 -15.23
C LEU A 34 -1.69 11.84 -13.91
N TRP A 35 -1.14 13.04 -13.69
CA TRP A 35 -0.49 13.39 -12.42
C TRP A 35 -1.48 13.39 -11.24
N ILE A 36 -2.67 13.95 -11.42
CA ILE A 36 -3.71 13.96 -10.38
C ILE A 36 -4.16 12.52 -10.08
N LEU A 37 -4.44 11.71 -11.10
CA LEU A 37 -4.85 10.31 -10.92
C LEU A 37 -3.76 9.47 -10.24
N SER A 38 -2.49 9.67 -10.59
CA SER A 38 -1.36 9.03 -9.91
C SER A 38 -1.24 9.48 -8.45
N ALA A 39 -1.42 10.76 -8.16
CA ALA A 39 -1.41 11.27 -6.79
C ALA A 39 -2.54 10.66 -5.94
N ILE A 40 -3.76 10.56 -6.51
CA ILE A 40 -4.90 9.88 -5.88
C ILE A 40 -4.59 8.41 -5.61
N ALA A 41 -4.09 7.69 -6.62
CA ALA A 41 -3.76 6.28 -6.48
C ALA A 41 -2.71 6.03 -5.39
N ILE A 42 -1.64 6.84 -5.36
CA ILE A 42 -0.60 6.75 -4.31
C ILE A 42 -1.18 7.12 -2.94
N GLY A 43 -2.01 8.16 -2.85
CA GLY A 43 -2.66 8.56 -1.60
C GLY A 43 -3.54 7.46 -1.01
N ILE A 44 -4.39 6.85 -1.83
CA ILE A 44 -5.25 5.72 -1.43
C ILE A 44 -4.41 4.52 -1.00
N LEU A 45 -3.32 4.22 -1.72
CA LEU A 45 -2.42 3.12 -1.40
C LEU A 45 -1.75 3.33 -0.03
N VAL A 46 -1.26 4.54 0.25
CA VAL A 46 -0.70 4.90 1.56
C VAL A 46 -1.77 4.76 2.65
N ILE A 47 -2.97 5.30 2.43
CA ILE A 47 -4.11 5.17 3.36
C ILE A 47 -4.39 3.69 3.66
N ALA A 48 -4.42 2.83 2.64
CA ALA A 48 -4.69 1.41 2.80
C ALA A 48 -3.60 0.70 3.62
N CYS A 49 -2.32 0.98 3.35
CA CYS A 49 -1.22 0.43 4.13
C CYS A 49 -1.26 0.89 5.59
N LEU A 50 -1.46 2.19 5.84
CA LEU A 50 -1.57 2.75 7.20
C LEU A 50 -2.74 2.16 7.97
N ASN A 51 -3.89 1.99 7.30
CA ASN A 51 -5.08 1.39 7.88
C ASN A 51 -4.81 -0.07 8.29
N PHE A 52 -4.23 -0.86 7.39
CA PHE A 52 -3.92 -2.26 7.66
C PHE A 52 -2.94 -2.40 8.83
N ILE A 53 -1.88 -1.59 8.86
CA ILE A 53 -0.93 -1.54 9.99
C ILE A 53 -1.67 -1.20 11.28
N ASN A 54 -2.54 -0.19 11.27
CA ASN A 54 -3.30 0.22 12.45
C ASN A 54 -4.21 -0.92 12.96
N ILE A 55 -4.93 -1.62 12.07
CA ILE A 55 -5.75 -2.79 12.44
C ILE A 55 -4.88 -3.89 13.06
N SER A 56 -3.71 -4.16 12.51
CA SER A 56 -2.80 -5.17 13.07
C SER A 56 -2.30 -4.81 14.47
N ILE A 57 -1.92 -3.54 14.67
CA ILE A 57 -1.51 -3.05 16.00
C ILE A 57 -2.69 -3.14 16.97
N ALA A 58 -3.90 -2.74 16.58
CA ALA A 58 -5.10 -2.84 17.42
C ALA A 58 -5.40 -4.29 17.85
N ASN A 59 -5.13 -5.25 16.97
CA ASN A 59 -5.30 -6.68 17.25
C ASN A 59 -4.14 -7.30 18.05
N SER A 60 -3.04 -6.57 18.25
CA SER A 60 -1.83 -7.10 18.91
C SER A 60 -2.07 -7.50 20.37
N ALA A 61 -2.95 -6.80 21.10
CA ALA A 61 -3.31 -7.17 22.47
C ALA A 61 -3.99 -8.55 22.56
N ARG A 62 -4.91 -8.85 21.62
CA ARG A 62 -5.55 -10.17 21.53
C ARG A 62 -4.54 -11.25 21.16
N LYS A 63 -3.66 -10.97 20.19
CA LYS A 63 -2.59 -11.89 19.78
C LYS A 63 -1.62 -12.18 20.94
N TYR A 64 -1.29 -11.17 21.74
CA TYR A 64 -0.44 -11.31 22.92
C TYR A 64 -1.02 -12.30 23.94
N LEU A 65 -2.33 -12.27 24.21
CA LEU A 65 -2.98 -13.21 25.13
C LEU A 65 -2.94 -14.65 24.60
N VAL A 66 -3.26 -14.86 23.33
CA VAL A 66 -3.22 -16.19 22.68
C VAL A 66 -1.80 -16.76 22.71
N SER A 67 -0.80 -15.96 22.36
CA SER A 67 0.61 -16.35 22.42
C SER A 67 1.10 -16.55 23.86
N GLY A 68 0.56 -15.82 24.83
CA GLY A 68 0.84 -16.00 26.26
C GLY A 68 0.40 -17.37 26.76
N ILE A 69 -0.81 -17.79 26.39
CA ILE A 69 -1.33 -19.14 26.69
C ILE A 69 -0.45 -20.21 26.03
N LYS A 70 -0.08 -20.03 24.76
CA LYS A 70 0.82 -20.95 24.04
C LYS A 70 2.20 -21.06 24.68
N LYS A 71 2.74 -19.96 25.21
CA LYS A 71 4.04 -19.93 25.92
C LYS A 71 4.01 -20.72 27.23
N VAL A 72 2.87 -20.75 27.94
CA VAL A 72 2.66 -21.61 29.11
C VAL A 72 2.60 -23.09 28.71
N HIS A 73 2.08 -23.41 27.53
CA HIS A 73 2.09 -24.75 26.93
C HIS A 73 3.45 -25.13 26.30
N GLY A 74 4.52 -24.37 26.57
CA GLY A 74 5.88 -24.71 26.11
C GLY A 74 6.25 -24.17 24.72
N ALA A 75 5.43 -23.32 24.10
CA ALA A 75 5.78 -22.72 22.80
C ALA A 75 7.03 -21.83 22.91
N SER A 76 8.01 -22.07 22.05
CA SER A 76 9.22 -21.25 21.97
C SER A 76 8.92 -19.85 21.43
N ARG A 77 9.68 -18.84 21.86
CA ARG A 77 9.54 -17.47 21.35
C ARG A 77 9.71 -17.40 19.83
N ARG A 78 10.60 -18.21 19.25
CA ARG A 78 10.84 -18.26 17.80
C ARG A 78 9.60 -18.77 17.05
N SER A 79 8.96 -19.83 17.57
CA SER A 79 7.74 -20.40 16.98
C SER A 79 6.60 -19.38 16.94
N LEU A 80 6.40 -18.60 18.03
CA LEU A 80 5.35 -17.58 18.08
C LEU A 80 5.58 -16.44 17.08
N ILE A 81 6.84 -16.03 16.89
CA ILE A 81 7.18 -15.00 15.89
C ILE A 81 6.93 -15.54 14.49
N GLN A 82 7.38 -16.76 14.18
CA GLN A 82 7.18 -17.38 12.87
C GLN A 82 5.68 -17.53 12.53
N GLU A 83 4.85 -17.90 13.50
CA GLU A 83 3.40 -18.01 13.30
C GLU A 83 2.77 -16.66 12.89
N ILE A 84 3.17 -15.56 13.54
CA ILE A 84 2.65 -14.22 13.22
C ILE A 84 3.07 -13.78 11.82
N PHE A 85 4.33 -13.99 11.46
CA PHE A 85 4.82 -13.66 10.12
C PHE A 85 4.15 -14.53 9.04
N ALA A 86 3.92 -15.81 9.33
CA ALA A 86 3.22 -16.71 8.41
C ALA A 86 1.76 -16.30 8.20
N GLU A 87 1.03 -15.97 9.28
CA GLU A 87 -0.36 -15.51 9.21
C GLU A 87 -0.47 -14.23 8.35
N MET A 88 0.40 -13.25 8.59
CA MET A 88 0.38 -12.00 7.84
C MET A 88 0.81 -12.19 6.37
N SER A 89 1.78 -13.06 6.12
CA SER A 89 2.20 -13.38 4.75
C SER A 89 1.05 -14.02 3.97
N PHE A 90 0.31 -14.94 4.60
CA PHE A 90 -0.84 -15.60 3.98
C PHE A 90 -1.95 -14.61 3.62
N ILE A 91 -2.28 -13.69 4.55
CA ILE A 91 -3.26 -12.63 4.30
C ILE A 91 -2.83 -11.75 3.12
N VAL A 92 -1.57 -11.30 3.10
CA VAL A 92 -1.07 -10.42 2.03
C VAL A 92 -1.05 -11.12 0.67
N ILE A 93 -0.68 -12.40 0.61
CA ILE A 93 -0.72 -13.18 -0.64
C ILE A 93 -2.16 -13.27 -1.17
N ILE A 94 -3.13 -13.57 -0.31
CA ILE A 94 -4.54 -13.61 -0.70
C ILE A 94 -5.01 -12.24 -1.19
N SER A 95 -4.67 -11.16 -0.49
CA SER A 95 -5.02 -9.80 -0.90
C SER A 95 -4.42 -9.42 -2.25
N LEU A 96 -3.16 -9.80 -2.53
CA LEU A 96 -2.53 -9.55 -3.82
C LEU A 96 -3.21 -10.32 -4.96
N LEU A 97 -3.57 -11.59 -4.73
CA LEU A 97 -4.32 -12.39 -5.70
C LEU A 97 -5.69 -11.75 -6.00
N LEU A 98 -6.42 -11.32 -4.95
CA LEU A 98 -7.68 -10.62 -5.10
C LEU A 98 -7.53 -9.28 -5.84
N ALA A 99 -6.46 -8.54 -5.58
CA ALA A 99 -6.17 -7.29 -6.27
C ALA A 99 -5.91 -7.51 -7.77
N LEU A 100 -5.12 -8.53 -8.14
CA LEU A 100 -4.86 -8.89 -9.53
C LEU A 100 -6.14 -9.33 -10.26
N ALA A 101 -6.97 -10.16 -9.61
CA ALA A 101 -8.26 -10.56 -10.14
C ALA A 101 -9.21 -9.35 -10.33
N GLY A 102 -9.21 -8.43 -9.35
CA GLY A 102 -9.97 -7.19 -9.42
C GLY A 102 -9.52 -6.31 -10.57
N ILE A 103 -8.22 -6.13 -10.78
CA ILE A 103 -7.69 -5.39 -11.93
C ILE A 103 -8.22 -6.00 -13.23
N PHE A 104 -8.10 -7.32 -13.42
CA PHE A 104 -8.59 -7.98 -14.63
C PHE A 104 -10.09 -7.73 -14.87
N TYR A 105 -10.88 -7.73 -13.80
CA TYR A 105 -12.33 -7.52 -13.87
C TYR A 105 -12.73 -6.05 -14.14
N PHE A 106 -12.08 -5.09 -13.48
CA PHE A 106 -12.43 -3.66 -13.56
C PHE A 106 -11.76 -2.91 -14.70
N LEU A 107 -10.63 -3.40 -15.22
CA LEU A 107 -9.89 -2.77 -16.33
C LEU A 107 -10.74 -2.52 -17.59
N PRO A 108 -11.60 -3.44 -18.09
CA PRO A 108 -12.42 -3.16 -19.26
C PRO A 108 -13.39 -1.99 -19.02
N SER A 109 -14.05 -1.95 -17.85
CA SER A 109 -14.93 -0.84 -17.46
C SER A 109 -14.17 0.48 -17.28
N PHE A 110 -12.93 0.43 -16.81
CA PHE A 110 -12.09 1.61 -16.67
C PHE A 110 -11.64 2.17 -18.03
N ASN A 111 -11.34 1.27 -18.99
CA ASN A 111 -10.98 1.63 -20.35
C ASN A 111 -12.13 2.32 -21.11
N THR A 112 -13.38 1.86 -20.90
CA THR A 112 -14.56 2.52 -21.50
C THR A 112 -14.81 3.90 -20.91
N LEU A 113 -14.62 4.08 -19.61
CA LEU A 113 -14.76 5.39 -18.94
C LEU A 113 -13.71 6.42 -19.39
N LEU A 114 -12.46 5.98 -19.57
CA LEU A 114 -11.36 6.87 -19.98
C LEU A 114 -11.24 7.03 -21.50
N GLY A 115 -11.95 6.23 -22.30
CA GLY A 115 -11.75 6.19 -23.75
C GLY A 115 -10.31 5.80 -24.13
N LYS A 116 -9.64 5.00 -23.30
CA LYS A 116 -8.23 4.59 -23.45
C LYS A 116 -8.13 3.07 -23.48
N ALA A 117 -7.18 2.54 -24.23
CA ALA A 117 -6.86 1.12 -24.25
C ALA A 117 -5.69 0.81 -23.30
N ILE A 118 -5.95 0.80 -21.99
CA ILE A 118 -4.95 0.37 -21.01
C ILE A 118 -4.92 -1.15 -20.99
N THR A 119 -3.78 -1.73 -21.36
CA THR A 119 -3.55 -3.18 -21.27
C THR A 119 -2.64 -3.49 -20.10
N PHE A 120 -2.94 -4.58 -19.40
CA PHE A 120 -2.11 -5.05 -18.30
C PHE A 120 -1.08 -6.03 -18.82
N ASN A 121 0.21 -5.68 -18.73
CA ASN A 121 1.30 -6.55 -19.17
C ASN A 121 1.84 -7.36 -17.98
N PHE A 122 1.45 -8.63 -17.90
CA PHE A 122 1.94 -9.56 -16.88
C PHE A 122 3.43 -9.89 -16.99
N THR A 123 4.10 -9.50 -18.08
CA THR A 123 5.53 -9.78 -18.31
C THR A 123 6.42 -8.65 -17.80
N ASP A 124 5.86 -7.52 -17.36
CA ASP A 124 6.64 -6.37 -16.92
C ASP A 124 7.31 -6.65 -15.55
N PRO A 125 8.65 -6.74 -15.49
CA PRO A 125 9.36 -6.99 -14.23
C PRO A 125 9.24 -5.84 -13.24
N VAL A 126 9.01 -4.60 -13.69
CA VAL A 126 8.86 -3.43 -12.80
C VAL A 126 7.60 -3.56 -11.97
N LEU A 127 6.52 -4.08 -12.56
CA LEU A 127 5.25 -4.32 -11.89
C LEU A 127 5.41 -5.34 -10.77
N TRP A 128 5.99 -6.50 -11.08
CA TRP A 128 6.21 -7.56 -10.08
C TRP A 128 7.14 -7.11 -8.96
N PHE A 129 8.18 -6.35 -9.30
CA PHE A 129 9.07 -5.78 -8.30
C PHE A 129 8.34 -4.80 -7.37
N GLY A 130 7.50 -3.92 -7.91
CA GLY A 130 6.67 -3.01 -7.11
C GLY A 130 5.68 -3.75 -6.20
N LEU A 131 5.03 -4.79 -6.72
CA LEU A 131 4.09 -5.64 -5.96
C LEU A 131 4.78 -6.36 -4.81
N LEU A 132 5.98 -6.91 -5.07
CA LEU A 132 6.79 -7.57 -4.05
C LEU A 132 7.22 -6.58 -2.98
N LEU A 133 7.73 -5.42 -3.38
CA LEU A 133 8.21 -4.39 -2.46
C LEU A 133 7.10 -3.92 -1.52
N ILE A 134 5.91 -3.65 -2.05
CA ILE A 134 4.79 -3.19 -1.22
C ILE A 134 4.20 -4.30 -0.34
N GLY A 135 4.16 -5.53 -0.84
CA GLY A 135 3.76 -6.69 -0.04
C GLY A 135 4.71 -6.91 1.13
N LEU A 136 6.02 -6.90 0.88
CA LEU A 136 7.05 -7.07 1.91
C LEU A 136 7.02 -5.93 2.92
N PHE A 137 6.88 -4.69 2.46
CA PHE A 137 6.68 -3.54 3.32
C PHE A 137 5.48 -3.74 4.26
N THR A 138 4.33 -4.14 3.72
CA THR A 138 3.11 -4.35 4.49
C THR A 138 3.26 -5.48 5.52
N ILE A 139 3.87 -6.61 5.15
CA ILE A 139 4.13 -7.74 6.06
C ILE A 139 5.04 -7.31 7.21
N VAL A 140 6.16 -6.64 6.91
CA VAL A 140 7.15 -6.23 7.91
C VAL A 140 6.51 -5.26 8.90
N PHE A 141 5.89 -4.19 8.43
CA PHE A 141 5.34 -3.17 9.33
C PHE A 141 4.14 -3.69 10.14
N SER A 142 3.30 -4.54 9.53
CA SER A 142 2.14 -5.12 10.21
C SER A 142 2.52 -6.19 11.25
N SER A 143 3.60 -6.95 11.03
CA SER A 143 4.01 -8.07 11.91
C SER A 143 5.01 -7.67 12.98
N LEU A 144 5.84 -6.65 12.70
CA LEU A 144 6.94 -6.25 13.58
C LEU A 144 6.42 -5.80 14.95
N TYR A 145 5.33 -5.05 14.98
CA TYR A 145 4.78 -4.53 16.23
C TYR A 145 4.29 -5.64 17.19
N PRO A 146 3.37 -6.55 16.78
CA PRO A 146 2.98 -7.68 17.62
C PRO A 146 4.16 -8.60 17.99
N ALA A 147 5.12 -8.82 17.08
CA ALA A 147 6.31 -9.62 17.36
C ALA A 147 7.22 -8.98 18.43
N LEU A 148 7.36 -7.65 18.42
CA LEU A 148 8.11 -6.91 19.44
C LEU A 148 7.36 -6.86 20.78
N ALA A 149 6.04 -6.72 20.77
CA ALA A 149 5.23 -6.81 21.98
C ALA A 149 5.46 -8.16 22.69
N LEU A 150 5.59 -9.25 21.95
CA LEU A 150 5.90 -10.60 22.46
C LEU A 150 7.33 -10.80 22.99
N SER A 151 8.27 -9.93 22.59
CA SER A 151 9.65 -9.96 23.08
C SER A 151 9.77 -9.59 24.56
N ARG A 152 8.78 -8.89 25.14
CA ARG A 152 8.88 -8.39 26.52
C ARG A 152 8.56 -9.49 27.54
N PRO A 153 9.46 -9.76 28.51
CA PRO A 153 9.31 -10.85 29.44
C PRO A 153 8.43 -10.45 30.63
N SER A 154 7.11 -10.58 30.53
CA SER A 154 6.23 -10.92 31.68
C SER A 154 4.76 -11.07 31.24
N PRO A 155 4.31 -12.29 30.89
CA PRO A 155 2.89 -12.57 30.59
C PRO A 155 1.97 -12.34 31.80
N VAL A 156 2.51 -12.54 33.01
CA VAL A 156 1.77 -12.51 34.27
C VAL A 156 1.33 -11.10 34.68
N LYS A 157 2.17 -10.07 34.43
CA LYS A 157 1.82 -8.67 34.75
C LYS A 157 0.73 -8.09 33.83
N VAL A 158 0.54 -8.64 32.63
CA VAL A 158 -0.50 -8.21 31.68
C VAL A 158 -1.86 -8.83 32.01
N MET A 159 -1.90 -10.08 32.47
CA MET A 159 -3.15 -10.71 32.92
C MET A 159 -3.71 -10.11 34.21
N LEU A 160 -2.84 -9.63 35.12
CA LEU A 160 -3.25 -9.05 36.41
C LEU A 160 -3.62 -7.56 36.33
N ASN A 161 -3.16 -6.84 35.30
CA ASN A 161 -3.34 -5.39 35.23
C ASN A 161 -4.19 -5.02 34.01
N LYS A 162 -5.48 -4.81 34.23
CA LYS A 162 -6.53 -4.41 33.25
C LYS A 162 -6.23 -3.09 32.49
N LYS A 163 -5.09 -2.45 32.75
CA LYS A 163 -4.65 -1.15 32.22
C LYS A 163 -3.35 -1.17 31.42
N ILE A 164 -2.83 -2.33 31.00
CA ILE A 164 -1.71 -2.36 30.03
C ILE A 164 -2.26 -2.16 28.61
N ARG A 165 -2.89 -1.01 28.36
CA ARG A 165 -2.65 -0.36 27.07
C ARG A 165 -1.27 0.24 27.24
N LEU A 166 -0.26 -0.36 26.62
CA LEU A 166 1.07 0.25 26.49
C LEU A 166 0.81 1.70 26.00
N SER A 167 1.02 2.71 26.85
CA SER A 167 0.66 4.10 26.55
C SER A 167 1.29 4.60 25.24
N SER A 168 2.39 3.97 24.84
CA SER A 168 3.06 4.12 23.56
C SER A 168 2.25 3.60 22.34
N GLU A 169 1.51 2.48 22.42
CA GLU A 169 0.72 1.97 21.26
C GLU A 169 -0.39 2.96 20.89
N MET A 170 -1.03 3.55 21.90
CA MET A 170 -2.11 4.51 21.68
C MET A 170 -1.62 5.81 21.00
N ASN A 171 -0.35 6.20 21.18
CA ASN A 171 0.20 7.39 20.54
C ASN A 171 0.63 7.12 19.07
N PHE A 172 1.19 5.96 18.77
CA PHE A 172 1.55 5.58 17.40
C PHE A 172 0.31 5.36 16.51
N GLN A 173 -0.72 4.68 17.03
CA GLN A 173 -1.98 4.48 16.32
C GLN A 173 -2.68 5.81 16.01
N LYS A 174 -2.71 6.73 16.98
CA LYS A 174 -3.26 8.08 16.78
C LYS A 174 -2.53 8.83 15.66
N GLY A 175 -1.20 8.72 15.60
CA GLY A 175 -0.42 9.33 14.51
C GLY A 175 -0.82 8.80 13.14
N PHE A 176 -0.91 7.48 12.96
CA PHE A 176 -1.31 6.88 11.69
C PHE A 176 -2.75 7.22 11.30
N VAL A 177 -3.67 7.23 12.26
CA VAL A 177 -5.08 7.61 12.01
C VAL A 177 -5.19 9.06 11.59
N VAL A 178 -4.49 9.98 12.27
CA VAL A 178 -4.49 11.41 11.89
C VAL A 178 -3.91 11.58 10.50
N LEU A 179 -2.77 10.96 10.18
CA LEU A 179 -2.19 11.00 8.84
C LEU A 179 -3.15 10.46 7.77
N GLN A 180 -3.82 9.34 8.04
CA GLN A 180 -4.81 8.77 7.14
C GLN A 180 -5.95 9.77 6.84
N PHE A 181 -6.56 10.34 7.89
CA PHE A 181 -7.64 11.31 7.74
C PHE A 181 -7.19 12.63 7.10
N SER A 182 -5.96 13.08 7.38
CA SER A 182 -5.39 14.26 6.70
C SER A 182 -5.24 14.02 5.21
N ILE A 183 -4.70 12.87 4.79
CA ILE A 183 -4.57 12.53 3.36
C ILE A 183 -5.95 12.45 2.70
N THR A 184 -6.95 11.82 3.36
CA THR A 184 -8.32 11.74 2.83
C THR A 184 -9.00 13.11 2.69
N THR A 185 -8.65 14.10 3.52
CA THR A 185 -9.26 15.44 3.45
C THR A 185 -8.64 16.30 2.35
N VAL A 186 -7.35 16.09 2.05
CA VAL A 186 -6.62 16.82 1.00
C VAL A 186 -6.92 16.27 -0.39
N LEU A 187 -7.22 14.96 -0.49
CA LEU A 187 -7.50 14.24 -1.72
C LEU A 187 -8.96 14.40 -2.17
#